data_AF-A0A6C0DN11-F1
#
_entry.id   AF-A0A6C0DN11-F1
#
_cell.length_a   1.000
_cell.length_b   1.000
_cell.length_c   1.000
_cell.angle_alpha   90.00
_cell.angle_beta   90.00
_cell.angle_gamma   90.00
#
_symmetry.space_group_name_H-M   'P 1'
#
loop_
_entity.id
_entity.type
_entity.pdbx_description
1 polymer ?
#
loop_
_entity_poly.entity_id
_entity_poly.type
_entity_poly.pdbx_seq_one_letter_code
_entity_poly.pdbx_strand_id
1 'polypeptide(L)'
;MYSLLNWIDFDNIDWKYLSSNPNAVEILEKHPEKINWDLISFNPNAINILKKYPEKINWLMLSKNENAIEILKKYPEKIDWHNLSQNSNAIDLIKDNLDKVSWYFLSKNPNAVEILKQHPEKINWGNISSNPNAIHIIKENLDKISWFGLSGNPNGIEILKQYPEQIDWYNLSQNPNAIEIIEQHVDKVNWYSLAQNENAIKIIEKHLDKISWYYLSENPNAINILEKNEHLINWHSLSRNPNAIHLIKKHKAKINWIMFSMNPSIISYDYELLRNKNIDLKEEIIAKALHPKRILRLIDEYGEDLIYDIYFSEVNDIEYLK
;
A
#
# COMPACT_ATOMS: atom_id res chain seq x y z
N MET A 1 -16.05 -13.98 -5.63
CA MET A 1 -15.03 -14.46 -6.56
C MET A 1 -13.71 -14.70 -5.84
N TYR A 2 -13.52 -14.18 -4.63
CA TYR A 2 -12.29 -14.39 -3.87
C TYR A 2 -12.44 -15.43 -2.75
N SER A 3 -11.34 -16.08 -2.43
CA SER A 3 -11.17 -17.02 -1.32
C SER A 3 -9.78 -16.90 -0.71
N LEU A 4 -9.60 -17.40 0.52
CA LEU A 4 -8.26 -17.61 1.07
C LEU A 4 -7.51 -18.63 0.20
N LEU A 5 -6.18 -18.53 0.16
CA LEU A 5 -5.35 -19.58 -0.45
C LEU A 5 -5.70 -20.93 0.17
N ASN A 6 -5.82 -21.96 -0.67
CA ASN A 6 -6.31 -23.29 -0.30
C ASN A 6 -5.58 -24.00 0.86
N TRP A 7 -4.37 -23.55 1.20
CA TRP A 7 -3.55 -24.12 2.26
C TRP A 7 -3.70 -23.38 3.60
N ILE A 8 -4.48 -22.29 3.62
CA ILE A 8 -4.77 -21.45 4.78
C ILE A 8 -6.11 -21.87 5.37
N ASP A 9 -6.11 -22.15 6.66
CA ASP A 9 -7.32 -22.42 7.44
C ASP A 9 -7.87 -21.12 8.04
N PHE A 10 -9.20 -20.95 8.00
CA PHE A 10 -9.90 -19.84 8.63
C PHE A 10 -9.71 -19.78 10.15
N ASP A 11 -9.49 -20.92 10.81
CA ASP A 11 -9.29 -20.98 12.25
C ASP A 11 -7.98 -20.33 12.69
N ASN A 12 -7.02 -20.21 11.76
CA ASN A 12 -5.76 -19.52 12.02
C ASN A 12 -5.84 -18.00 11.75
N ILE A 13 -6.86 -17.53 11.03
CA ILE A 13 -6.95 -16.12 10.63
C ILE A 13 -7.48 -15.25 11.77
N ASP A 14 -6.80 -14.13 11.99
CA ASP A 14 -7.28 -13.08 12.88
C ASP A 14 -8.24 -12.16 12.12
N TRP A 15 -9.53 -12.35 12.38
CA TRP A 15 -10.63 -11.63 11.72
C TRP A 15 -10.62 -10.11 11.98
N LYS A 16 -10.06 -9.67 13.12
CA LYS A 16 -9.90 -8.24 13.39
C LYS A 16 -8.96 -7.64 12.36
N TYR A 17 -7.78 -8.23 12.18
CA TYR A 17 -6.80 -7.71 11.22
C TYR A 17 -7.18 -8.00 9.77
N LEU A 18 -7.88 -9.10 9.50
CA LEU A 18 -8.48 -9.36 8.18
C LEU A 18 -9.46 -8.25 7.77
N SER A 19 -10.17 -7.61 8.73
CA SER A 19 -11.07 -6.49 8.45
C SER A 19 -10.38 -5.27 7.83
N SER A 20 -9.07 -5.11 8.07
CA SER A 20 -8.25 -4.08 7.42
C SER A 20 -7.71 -4.46 6.04
N ASN A 21 -7.82 -5.74 5.65
CA ASN A 21 -7.29 -6.25 4.39
C ASN A 21 -8.23 -5.87 3.23
N PRO A 22 -7.77 -5.06 2.25
CA PRO A 22 -8.62 -4.58 1.15
C PRO A 22 -9.10 -5.71 0.23
N ASN A 23 -8.38 -6.83 0.16
CA ASN A 23 -8.76 -7.97 -0.67
C ASN A 23 -9.77 -8.90 0.04
N ALA A 24 -9.95 -8.77 1.35
CA ALA A 24 -10.79 -9.68 2.14
C ALA A 24 -12.26 -9.28 2.23
N VAL A 25 -12.67 -8.15 1.64
CA VAL A 25 -14.04 -7.61 1.81
C VAL A 25 -15.13 -8.61 1.44
N GLU A 26 -15.00 -9.34 0.33
CA GLU A 26 -15.99 -10.36 -0.05
C GLU A 26 -16.07 -11.54 0.93
N ILE A 27 -14.95 -11.88 1.59
CA ILE A 27 -14.93 -12.91 2.63
C ILE A 27 -15.64 -12.38 3.88
N LEU A 28 -15.35 -11.15 4.27
CA LEU A 28 -15.96 -10.48 5.43
C LEU A 28 -17.48 -10.31 5.24
N GLU A 29 -17.94 -10.01 4.03
CA GLU A 29 -19.38 -9.94 3.71
C GLU A 29 -20.15 -11.24 4.00
N LYS A 30 -19.47 -12.39 3.92
CA LYS A 30 -20.05 -13.71 4.26
C LYS A 30 -20.06 -14.00 5.76
N HIS A 31 -19.27 -13.25 6.54
CA HIS A 31 -19.08 -13.42 7.98
C HIS A 31 -19.24 -12.09 8.74
N PRO A 32 -20.38 -11.39 8.61
CA PRO A 32 -20.58 -10.07 9.20
C PRO A 32 -20.41 -10.04 10.72
N GLU A 33 -20.62 -11.17 11.40
CA GLU A 33 -20.43 -11.35 12.85
C GLU A 33 -18.98 -11.28 13.30
N LYS A 34 -18.02 -11.51 12.38
CA LYS A 34 -16.58 -11.51 12.68
C LYS A 34 -15.89 -10.18 12.34
N ILE A 35 -16.63 -9.24 11.74
CA ILE A 35 -16.08 -7.97 11.27
C ILE A 35 -15.72 -7.08 12.46
N ASN A 36 -14.48 -6.59 12.45
CA ASN A 36 -14.10 -5.44 13.26
C ASN A 36 -14.51 -4.15 12.53
N TRP A 37 -15.57 -3.51 13.04
CA TRP A 37 -16.19 -2.35 12.38
C TRP A 37 -15.33 -1.08 12.40
N ASP A 38 -14.38 -0.97 13.32
CA ASP A 38 -13.43 0.15 13.34
C ASP A 38 -12.46 0.05 12.16
N LEU A 39 -11.85 -1.12 11.97
CA LEU A 39 -10.86 -1.35 10.91
C LEU A 39 -11.51 -1.41 9.52
N ILE A 40 -12.69 -2.01 9.39
CA ILE A 40 -13.40 -2.08 8.10
C ILE A 40 -13.87 -0.68 7.64
N SER A 41 -14.14 0.24 8.56
CA SER A 41 -14.55 1.61 8.23
C SER A 41 -13.41 2.41 7.55
N PHE A 42 -12.16 2.05 7.85
CA PHE A 42 -10.98 2.60 7.16
C PHE A 42 -10.68 1.90 5.83
N ASN A 43 -11.21 0.69 5.61
CA ASN A 43 -10.90 -0.11 4.44
C ASN A 43 -11.51 0.50 3.16
N PRO A 44 -10.68 0.88 2.16
CA PRO A 44 -11.16 1.57 0.96
C PRO A 44 -12.07 0.71 0.07
N ASN A 45 -11.98 -0.62 0.17
CA ASN A 45 -12.80 -1.54 -0.62
C ASN A 45 -14.13 -1.89 0.07
N ALA A 46 -14.35 -1.43 1.30
CA ALA A 46 -15.51 -1.79 2.12
C ALA A 46 -16.74 -0.87 1.96
N ILE A 47 -16.77 0.03 0.98
CA ILE A 47 -17.84 1.02 0.84
C ILE A 47 -19.23 0.38 0.73
N ASN A 48 -19.36 -0.75 0.01
CA ASN A 48 -20.65 -1.42 -0.16
C ASN A 48 -21.16 -2.04 1.14
N ILE A 49 -20.29 -2.73 1.89
CA ILE A 49 -20.69 -3.30 3.18
C ILE A 49 -20.99 -2.20 4.20
N LEU A 50 -20.24 -1.10 4.22
CA LEU A 50 -20.51 0.04 5.10
C LEU A 50 -21.86 0.69 4.80
N LYS A 51 -22.26 0.80 3.53
CA LYS A 51 -23.60 1.28 3.14
C LYS A 51 -24.73 0.36 3.63
N LYS A 52 -24.48 -0.94 3.74
CA LYS A 52 -25.46 -1.93 4.21
C LYS A 52 -25.67 -1.88 5.74
N TYR A 53 -24.65 -1.46 6.49
CA TYR A 53 -24.66 -1.42 7.96
C TYR A 53 -24.25 -0.04 8.49
N PRO A 54 -24.99 1.03 8.17
CA PRO A 54 -24.62 2.40 8.54
C PRO A 54 -24.53 2.63 10.05
N GLU A 55 -25.26 1.86 10.85
CA GLU A 55 -25.27 1.91 12.32
C GLU A 55 -23.99 1.35 12.95
N LYS A 56 -23.19 0.60 12.19
CA LYS A 56 -21.93 0.01 12.66
C LYS A 56 -20.71 0.84 12.28
N ILE A 57 -20.86 1.84 11.44
CA ILE A 57 -19.76 2.66 10.93
C ILE A 57 -19.04 3.35 12.09
N ASN A 58 -17.72 3.20 12.14
CA ASN A 58 -16.85 4.07 12.90
C ASN A 58 -16.53 5.31 12.07
N TRP A 59 -17.21 6.42 12.38
CA TRP A 59 -17.13 7.66 11.60
C TRP A 59 -15.75 8.34 11.67
N LEU A 60 -15.04 8.21 12.78
CA LEU A 60 -13.66 8.69 12.92
C LEU A 60 -12.75 8.04 11.87
N MET A 61 -12.87 6.72 11.72
CA MET A 61 -12.09 5.94 10.74
C MET A 61 -12.59 6.17 9.32
N LEU A 62 -13.91 6.27 9.12
CA LEU A 62 -14.52 6.53 7.82
C LEU A 62 -14.09 7.89 7.25
N SER A 63 -13.94 8.93 8.08
CA SER A 63 -13.48 10.25 7.60
C SER A 63 -12.07 10.23 7.00
N LYS A 64 -11.22 9.26 7.39
CA LYS A 64 -9.92 9.04 6.73
C LYS A 64 -10.01 8.19 5.46
N ASN A 65 -11.12 7.49 5.23
CA ASN A 65 -11.28 6.59 4.10
C ASN A 65 -11.52 7.40 2.82
N GLU A 66 -10.55 7.34 1.91
CA GLU A 66 -10.54 8.10 0.66
C GLU A 66 -11.69 7.72 -0.30
N ASN A 67 -12.27 6.53 -0.16
CA ASN A 67 -13.39 6.06 -0.99
C ASN A 67 -14.76 6.35 -0.35
N ALA A 68 -14.81 6.91 0.86
CA ALA A 68 -16.04 7.08 1.62
C ALA A 68 -16.73 8.44 1.45
N ILE A 69 -16.24 9.31 0.55
CA ILE A 69 -16.72 10.69 0.39
C ILE A 69 -18.24 10.75 0.20
N GLU A 70 -18.82 9.86 -0.61
CA GLU A 70 -20.27 9.82 -0.85
C GLU A 70 -21.08 9.39 0.38
N ILE A 71 -20.53 8.53 1.25
CA ILE A 71 -21.17 8.21 2.53
C ILE A 71 -21.10 9.44 3.44
N LEU A 72 -19.95 10.10 3.52
CA LEU A 72 -19.75 11.26 4.40
C LEU A 72 -20.66 12.43 4.02
N LYS A 73 -20.85 12.70 2.72
CA LYS A 73 -21.80 13.73 2.23
C LYS A 73 -23.24 13.47 2.66
N LYS A 74 -23.64 12.21 2.85
CA LYS A 74 -24.99 11.84 3.30
C LYS A 74 -25.20 12.07 4.80
N TYR A 75 -24.13 12.10 5.59
CA TYR A 75 -24.15 12.23 7.04
C TYR A 75 -23.16 13.32 7.51
N PRO A 76 -23.34 14.58 7.07
CA PRO A 76 -22.38 15.66 7.32
C PRO A 76 -22.13 15.93 8.82
N GLU A 77 -23.11 15.65 9.68
CA GLU A 77 -23.04 15.79 11.13
C GLU A 77 -22.16 14.73 11.81
N LYS A 78 -21.82 13.66 11.10
CA LYS A 78 -20.95 12.57 11.59
C LYS A 78 -19.50 12.71 11.18
N ILE A 79 -19.18 13.68 10.32
CA ILE A 79 -17.83 13.87 9.78
C ILE A 79 -16.88 14.27 10.91
N ASP A 80 -15.81 13.51 11.07
CA ASP A 80 -14.64 13.96 11.83
C ASP A 80 -13.76 14.83 10.92
N TRP A 81 -13.89 16.15 11.05
CA TRP A 81 -13.19 17.12 10.18
C TRP A 81 -11.68 17.12 10.37
N HIS A 82 -11.19 16.72 11.54
CA HIS A 82 -9.76 16.59 11.81
C HIS A 82 -9.16 15.52 10.89
N ASN A 83 -9.73 14.32 10.90
CA ASN A 83 -9.32 13.22 10.04
C ASN A 83 -9.62 13.46 8.57
N LEU A 84 -10.77 14.07 8.25
CA LEU A 84 -11.12 14.41 6.87
C LEU A 84 -10.10 15.37 6.24
N SER A 85 -9.50 16.27 7.03
CA SER A 85 -8.52 17.25 6.53
C SER A 85 -7.29 16.60 5.88
N GLN A 86 -6.94 15.37 6.29
CA GLN A 86 -5.85 14.61 5.67
C GLN A 86 -6.30 13.83 4.42
N ASN A 87 -7.59 13.61 4.22
CA ASN A 87 -8.15 12.84 3.12
C ASN A 87 -8.05 13.63 1.80
N SER A 88 -7.20 13.18 0.88
CA SER A 88 -6.93 13.85 -0.40
C SER A 88 -8.16 13.87 -1.32
N ASN A 89 -9.03 12.87 -1.23
CA ASN A 89 -10.26 12.80 -2.02
C ASN A 89 -11.39 13.69 -1.46
N ALA A 90 -11.24 14.23 -0.26
CA ALA A 90 -12.22 15.11 0.37
C ALA A 90 -12.08 16.59 0.01
N ILE A 91 -11.16 16.94 -0.90
CA ILE A 91 -10.78 18.34 -1.13
C ILE A 91 -11.97 19.26 -1.48
N ASP A 92 -12.93 18.79 -2.27
CA ASP A 92 -14.09 19.60 -2.63
C ASP A 92 -15.04 19.82 -1.43
N LEU A 93 -15.22 18.79 -0.59
CA LEU A 93 -16.00 18.92 0.64
C LEU A 93 -15.32 19.85 1.67
N ILE A 94 -13.99 19.83 1.69
CA ILE A 94 -13.14 20.70 2.54
C ILE A 94 -13.26 22.17 2.13
N LYS A 95 -13.25 22.48 0.82
CA LYS A 95 -13.35 23.87 0.31
C LYS A 95 -14.58 24.59 0.84
N ASP A 96 -15.69 23.88 0.98
CA ASP A 96 -16.96 24.45 1.45
C ASP A 96 -17.06 24.56 2.99
N ASN A 97 -16.07 24.07 3.75
CA ASN A 97 -16.12 23.93 5.20
C ASN A 97 -14.79 24.27 5.91
N LEU A 98 -14.07 25.28 5.41
CA LEU A 98 -12.75 25.68 5.92
C LEU A 98 -12.75 26.14 7.39
N ASP A 99 -13.90 26.44 7.98
CA ASP A 99 -14.04 26.77 9.39
C ASP A 99 -13.89 25.56 10.32
N LYS A 100 -14.07 24.34 9.81
CA LYS A 100 -14.06 23.09 10.60
C LYS A 100 -12.78 22.29 10.48
N VAL A 101 -11.95 22.59 9.50
CA VAL A 101 -10.79 21.77 9.12
C VAL A 101 -9.64 21.93 10.10
N SER A 102 -8.81 20.90 10.19
CA SER A 102 -7.53 20.96 10.89
C SER A 102 -6.45 21.40 9.92
N TRP A 103 -6.04 22.67 9.98
CA TRP A 103 -4.95 23.23 9.17
C TRP A 103 -3.62 22.49 9.34
N TYR A 104 -3.38 21.91 10.53
CA TYR A 104 -2.25 21.03 10.80
C TYR A 104 -2.20 19.84 9.82
N PHE A 105 -3.30 19.09 9.70
CA PHE A 105 -3.37 17.95 8.77
C PHE A 105 -3.59 18.36 7.32
N LEU A 106 -4.33 19.43 7.08
CA LEU A 106 -4.53 19.96 5.74
C LEU A 106 -3.20 20.37 5.09
N SER A 107 -2.24 20.87 5.87
CA SER A 107 -0.89 21.20 5.38
C SER A 107 -0.14 19.99 4.80
N LYS A 108 -0.43 18.77 5.29
CA LYS A 108 0.14 17.53 4.76
C LYS A 108 -0.64 16.98 3.55
N ASN A 109 -1.86 17.45 3.32
CA ASN A 109 -2.74 16.91 2.28
C ASN A 109 -2.25 17.32 0.88
N PRO A 110 -1.91 16.35 -0.01
CA PRO A 110 -1.34 16.65 -1.32
C PRO A 110 -2.31 17.40 -2.25
N ASN A 111 -3.62 17.32 -2.02
CA ASN A 111 -4.61 18.02 -2.83
C ASN A 111 -5.00 19.39 -2.28
N ALA A 112 -4.47 19.78 -1.10
CA ALA A 112 -4.80 21.04 -0.43
C ALA A 112 -3.90 22.23 -0.79
N VAL A 113 -2.93 22.06 -1.69
CA VAL A 113 -1.90 23.06 -2.00
C VAL A 113 -2.51 24.41 -2.40
N GLU A 114 -3.56 24.42 -3.22
CA GLU A 114 -4.21 25.68 -3.63
C GLU A 114 -4.96 26.37 -2.48
N ILE A 115 -5.56 25.61 -1.56
CA ILE A 115 -6.18 26.17 -0.35
C ILE A 115 -5.09 26.79 0.54
N LEU A 116 -3.96 26.09 0.72
CA LEU A 116 -2.85 26.57 1.53
C LEU A 116 -2.21 27.85 0.96
N LYS A 117 -2.12 27.98 -0.37
CA LYS A 117 -1.65 29.23 -1.03
C LYS A 117 -2.55 30.43 -0.72
N GLN A 118 -3.86 30.20 -0.64
CA GLN A 118 -4.83 31.26 -0.33
C GLN A 118 -4.85 31.64 1.16
N HIS A 119 -4.32 30.79 2.03
CA HIS A 119 -4.30 30.95 3.48
C HIS A 119 -2.89 30.74 4.06
N PRO A 120 -1.89 31.53 3.62
CA PRO A 120 -0.49 31.32 4.00
C PRO A 120 -0.24 31.42 5.51
N GLU A 121 -1.05 32.19 6.24
CA GLU A 121 -0.99 32.34 7.69
C GLU A 121 -1.45 31.11 8.46
N LYS A 122 -2.14 30.18 7.80
CA LYS A 122 -2.62 28.92 8.39
C LYS A 122 -1.72 27.73 8.12
N ILE A 123 -0.70 27.90 7.27
CA ILE A 123 0.21 26.82 6.90
C ILE A 123 0.97 26.34 8.14
N ASN A 124 0.88 25.04 8.41
CA ASN A 124 1.79 24.37 9.31
C ASN A 124 3.05 23.97 8.52
N TRP A 125 4.11 24.75 8.68
CA TRP A 125 5.35 24.58 7.91
C TRP A 125 6.06 23.25 8.16
N GLY A 126 5.93 22.68 9.35
CA GLY A 126 6.44 21.34 9.64
C GLY A 126 5.80 20.27 8.76
N ASN A 127 4.46 20.24 8.70
CA ASN A 127 3.72 19.26 7.91
C ASN A 127 3.81 19.52 6.40
N ILE A 128 3.73 20.78 5.95
CA ILE A 128 3.81 21.10 4.53
C ILE A 128 5.15 20.67 3.93
N SER A 129 6.23 20.66 4.72
CA SER A 129 7.55 20.23 4.24
C SER A 129 7.58 18.78 3.76
N SER A 130 6.71 17.93 4.32
CA SER A 130 6.52 16.53 3.90
C SER A 130 5.52 16.35 2.76
N ASN A 131 4.85 17.41 2.31
CA ASN A 131 3.84 17.36 1.26
C ASN A 131 4.51 17.39 -0.13
N PRO A 132 4.43 16.30 -0.92
CA PRO A 132 5.11 16.23 -2.21
C PRO A 132 4.58 17.23 -3.24
N ASN A 133 3.30 17.58 -3.16
CA ASN A 133 2.69 18.52 -4.11
C ASN A 133 2.94 19.99 -3.74
N ALA A 134 3.47 20.26 -2.53
CA ALA A 134 3.75 21.61 -2.05
C ALA A 134 5.17 22.11 -2.36
N ILE A 135 5.95 21.39 -3.18
CA ILE A 135 7.37 21.69 -3.42
C ILE A 135 7.62 23.13 -3.90
N HIS A 136 6.71 23.70 -4.68
CA HIS A 136 6.80 25.08 -5.14
C HIS A 136 6.70 26.10 -3.98
N ILE A 137 5.77 25.88 -3.04
CA ILE A 137 5.60 26.73 -1.85
C ILE A 137 6.82 26.59 -0.92
N ILE A 138 7.29 25.35 -0.74
CA ILE A 138 8.48 25.03 0.07
C ILE A 138 9.71 25.78 -0.46
N LYS A 139 9.94 25.72 -1.78
CA LYS A 139 11.11 26.35 -2.43
C LYS A 139 11.17 27.86 -2.23
N GLU A 140 10.01 28.52 -2.11
CA GLU A 140 9.92 29.97 -1.89
C GLU A 140 10.02 30.37 -0.41
N ASN A 141 10.00 29.42 0.53
CA ASN A 141 9.93 29.68 1.97
C ASN A 141 10.88 28.78 2.79
N LEU A 142 12.11 28.61 2.32
CA LEU A 142 13.10 27.71 2.93
C LEU A 142 13.47 28.09 4.38
N ASP A 143 13.20 29.32 4.82
CA ASP A 143 13.42 29.79 6.18
C ASP A 143 12.42 29.23 7.20
N LYS A 144 11.27 28.71 6.74
CA LYS A 144 10.17 28.26 7.61
C LYS A 144 10.03 26.75 7.68
N ILE A 145 10.60 26.04 6.71
CA ILE A 145 10.35 24.61 6.52
C ILE A 145 11.01 23.76 7.61
N SER A 146 10.56 22.52 7.71
CA SER A 146 11.22 21.47 8.46
C SER A 146 12.06 20.62 7.52
N TRP A 147 13.39 20.68 7.68
CA TRP A 147 14.32 19.85 6.90
C TRP A 147 14.14 18.35 7.17
N PHE A 148 13.69 17.98 8.37
CA PHE A 148 13.25 16.62 8.69
C PHE A 148 12.12 16.18 7.74
N GLY A 149 11.08 17.00 7.59
CA GLY A 149 9.95 16.70 6.70
C GLY A 149 10.34 16.71 5.22
N LEU A 150 11.22 17.65 4.81
CA LEU A 150 11.71 17.73 3.44
C LEU A 150 12.59 16.54 3.06
N SER A 151 13.39 16.00 3.99
CA SER A 151 14.27 14.86 3.73
C SER A 151 13.48 13.59 3.36
N GLY A 152 12.30 13.41 3.94
CA GLY A 152 11.36 12.35 3.57
C GLY A 152 10.46 12.67 2.38
N ASN A 153 10.52 13.88 1.83
CA ASN A 153 9.66 14.31 0.73
C ASN A 153 10.23 13.81 -0.62
N PRO A 154 9.52 12.97 -1.39
CA PRO A 154 10.03 12.43 -2.64
C PRO A 154 10.31 13.50 -3.71
N ASN A 155 9.66 14.67 -3.62
CA ASN A 155 9.89 15.80 -4.52
C ASN A 155 10.91 16.81 -3.97
N GLY A 156 11.48 16.56 -2.77
CA GLY A 156 12.44 17.43 -2.09
C GLY A 156 13.90 17.30 -2.55
N ILE A 157 14.23 16.29 -3.36
CA ILE A 157 15.60 15.86 -3.68
C ILE A 157 16.47 17.01 -4.22
N GLU A 158 15.96 17.79 -5.17
CA GLU A 158 16.73 18.89 -5.78
C GLU A 158 17.01 20.05 -4.82
N ILE A 159 16.15 20.25 -3.81
CA ILE A 159 16.42 21.21 -2.72
C ILE A 159 17.49 20.61 -1.79
N LEU A 160 17.37 19.35 -1.40
CA LEU A 160 18.32 18.70 -0.49
C LEU A 160 19.76 18.66 -1.05
N LYS A 161 19.91 18.47 -2.38
CA LYS A 161 21.22 18.56 -3.07
C LYS A 161 21.92 19.91 -2.88
N GLN A 162 21.16 20.99 -2.74
CA GLN A 162 21.70 22.34 -2.54
C GLN A 162 22.04 22.64 -1.07
N TYR A 163 21.49 21.86 -0.12
CA TYR A 163 21.65 22.05 1.32
C TYR A 163 22.05 20.74 2.02
N PRO A 164 23.20 20.14 1.68
CA PRO A 164 23.60 18.83 2.19
C PRO A 164 23.74 18.77 3.71
N GLU A 165 24.11 19.89 4.35
CA GLU A 165 24.25 19.99 5.80
C GLU A 165 22.91 19.98 6.55
N GLN A 166 21.79 20.18 5.84
CA GLN A 166 20.44 20.17 6.43
C GLN A 166 19.75 18.81 6.29
N ILE A 167 20.37 17.86 5.60
CA ILE A 167 19.77 16.55 5.35
C ILE A 167 19.59 15.79 6.66
N ASP A 168 18.34 15.39 6.93
CA ASP A 168 18.03 14.39 7.93
C ASP A 168 18.17 12.99 7.30
N TRP A 169 19.29 12.32 7.60
CA TRP A 169 19.63 11.04 6.99
C TRP A 169 18.68 9.90 7.39
N TYR A 170 17.98 10.02 8.51
CA TYR A 170 16.97 9.04 8.91
C TYR A 170 15.81 9.04 7.91
N ASN A 171 15.18 10.19 7.65
CA ASN A 171 14.07 10.28 6.70
C ASN A 171 14.53 10.15 5.24
N LEU A 172 15.71 10.68 4.91
CA LEU A 172 16.26 10.52 3.56
C LEU A 172 16.45 9.03 3.21
N SER A 173 16.88 8.20 4.15
CA SER A 173 17.11 6.77 3.90
C SER A 173 15.81 6.02 3.53
N GLN A 174 14.65 6.48 3.99
CA GLN A 174 13.34 5.94 3.59
C GLN A 174 12.80 6.56 2.30
N ASN A 175 13.40 7.65 1.80
CA ASN A 175 12.89 8.37 0.65
C ASN A 175 13.15 7.57 -0.65
N PRO A 176 12.10 7.15 -1.38
CA PRO A 176 12.25 6.32 -2.58
C PRO A 176 13.00 7.02 -3.71
N ASN A 177 13.03 8.36 -3.72
CA ASN A 177 13.68 9.15 -4.77
C ASN A 177 15.11 9.58 -4.39
N ALA A 178 15.60 9.21 -3.20
CA ALA A 178 16.91 9.65 -2.71
C ALA A 178 18.07 8.69 -3.02
N ILE A 179 17.84 7.62 -3.81
CA ILE A 179 18.83 6.57 -4.06
C ILE A 179 20.18 7.14 -4.53
N GLU A 180 20.18 8.11 -5.44
CA GLU A 180 21.41 8.75 -5.93
C GLU A 180 22.21 9.45 -4.81
N ILE A 181 21.53 10.19 -3.93
CA ILE A 181 22.18 10.88 -2.79
C ILE A 181 22.73 9.85 -1.80
N ILE A 182 21.96 8.79 -1.53
CA ILE A 182 22.30 7.69 -0.63
C ILE A 182 23.53 6.95 -1.13
N GLU A 183 23.62 6.64 -2.43
CA GLU A 183 24.77 5.95 -3.04
C GLU A 183 26.07 6.75 -2.91
N GLN A 184 26.00 8.08 -2.92
CA GLN A 184 27.16 8.97 -2.77
C GLN A 184 27.59 9.16 -1.30
N HIS A 185 26.73 8.83 -0.33
CA HIS A 185 26.92 9.13 1.09
C HIS A 185 26.55 7.95 1.99
N VAL A 186 26.94 6.74 1.58
CA VAL A 186 26.62 5.47 2.25
C VAL A 186 27.10 5.41 3.72
N ASP A 187 28.07 6.25 4.09
CA ASP A 187 28.57 6.39 5.46
C ASP A 187 27.57 7.11 6.39
N LYS A 188 26.67 7.94 5.87
CA LYS A 188 25.72 8.75 6.66
C LYS A 188 24.33 8.13 6.80
N VAL A 189 24.02 7.13 5.98
CA VAL A 189 22.66 6.57 5.88
C VAL A 189 22.23 5.87 7.18
N ASN A 190 20.93 5.90 7.44
CA ASN A 190 20.34 5.10 8.50
C ASN A 190 19.93 3.73 7.94
N TRP A 191 20.71 2.69 8.24
CA TRP A 191 20.51 1.34 7.68
C TRP A 191 19.21 0.66 8.10
N TYR A 192 18.66 1.00 9.27
CA TYR A 192 17.34 0.51 9.71
C TYR A 192 16.24 1.02 8.78
N SER A 193 16.26 2.33 8.51
CA SER A 193 15.36 3.03 7.60
C SER A 193 15.54 2.60 6.15
N LEU A 194 16.79 2.44 5.70
CA LEU A 194 17.11 2.03 4.34
C LEU A 194 16.61 0.61 4.03
N ALA A 195 16.61 -0.31 5.01
CA ALA A 195 16.14 -1.68 4.82
C ALA A 195 14.65 -1.76 4.40
N GLN A 196 13.84 -0.76 4.75
CA GLN A 196 12.44 -0.65 4.32
C GLN A 196 12.28 0.03 2.95
N ASN A 197 13.33 0.67 2.43
CA ASN A 197 13.27 1.37 1.16
C ASN A 197 13.33 0.36 0.00
N GLU A 198 12.18 0.14 -0.63
CA GLU A 198 11.99 -0.77 -1.76
C GLU A 198 12.87 -0.44 -2.97
N ASN A 199 13.32 0.82 -3.12
CA ASN A 199 14.19 1.25 -4.21
C ASN A 199 15.68 1.06 -3.90
N ALA A 200 16.04 0.73 -2.65
CA ALA A 200 17.42 0.63 -2.19
C ALA A 200 18.02 -0.77 -2.27
N ILE A 201 17.33 -1.76 -2.85
CA ILE A 201 17.75 -3.17 -2.88
C ILE A 201 19.19 -3.36 -3.37
N LYS A 202 19.60 -2.66 -4.44
CA LYS A 202 20.97 -2.76 -4.98
C LYS A 202 22.04 -2.27 -4.00
N ILE A 203 21.73 -1.29 -3.16
CA ILE A 203 22.64 -0.79 -2.11
C ILE A 203 22.66 -1.80 -0.97
N ILE A 204 21.49 -2.28 -0.56
CA ILE A 204 21.32 -3.25 0.52
C ILE A 204 22.10 -4.54 0.23
N GLU A 205 22.02 -5.07 -1.00
CA GLU A 205 22.74 -6.29 -1.42
C GLU A 205 24.25 -6.20 -1.19
N LYS A 206 24.84 -5.00 -1.26
CA LYS A 206 26.28 -4.77 -1.07
C LYS A 206 26.67 -4.60 0.41
N HIS A 207 25.70 -4.45 1.30
CA HIS A 207 25.90 -4.04 2.70
C HIS A 207 24.99 -4.80 3.68
N LEU A 208 24.81 -6.11 3.45
CA LEU A 208 23.95 -6.97 4.26
C LEU A 208 24.38 -7.07 5.73
N ASP A 209 25.63 -6.75 6.04
CA ASP A 209 26.18 -6.72 7.40
C ASP A 209 25.63 -5.56 8.25
N LYS A 210 25.07 -4.52 7.62
CA LYS A 210 24.61 -3.30 8.29
C LYS A 210 23.10 -3.20 8.47
N ILE A 211 22.33 -4.00 7.75
CA ILE A 211 20.87 -3.89 7.71
C ILE A 211 20.19 -4.59 8.87
N SER A 212 18.96 -4.15 9.17
CA SER A 212 18.06 -4.87 10.06
C SER A 212 17.25 -5.89 9.26
N TRP A 213 17.48 -7.17 9.51
CA TRP A 213 16.70 -8.25 8.90
C TRP A 213 15.22 -8.22 9.28
N TYR A 214 14.87 -7.62 10.43
CA TYR A 214 13.47 -7.38 10.80
C TYR A 214 12.76 -6.51 9.75
N TYR A 215 13.37 -5.39 9.36
CA TYR A 215 12.81 -4.46 8.39
C TYR A 215 12.93 -4.98 6.95
N LEU A 216 14.06 -5.61 6.63
CA LEU A 216 14.27 -6.21 5.30
C LEU A 216 13.27 -7.33 5.01
N SER A 217 12.87 -8.12 6.02
CA SER A 217 11.89 -9.20 5.85
C SER A 217 10.50 -8.68 5.46
N GLU A 218 10.14 -7.46 5.84
CA GLU A 218 8.88 -6.84 5.41
C GLU A 218 8.95 -6.26 4.00
N ASN A 219 10.16 -5.97 3.48
CA ASN A 219 10.37 -5.32 2.19
C ASN A 219 10.03 -6.27 1.02
N PRO A 220 9.00 -5.96 0.20
CA PRO A 220 8.56 -6.84 -0.88
C PRO A 220 9.60 -7.02 -1.99
N ASN A 221 10.50 -6.06 -2.19
CA ASN A 221 11.56 -6.15 -3.20
C ASN A 221 12.80 -6.92 -2.72
N ALA A 222 12.84 -7.33 -1.45
CA ALA A 222 13.97 -8.06 -0.87
C ALA A 222 13.86 -9.58 -0.99
N ILE A 223 12.83 -10.12 -1.66
CA ILE A 223 12.53 -11.56 -1.66
C ILE A 223 13.73 -12.43 -2.06
N ASN A 224 14.44 -12.05 -3.12
CA ASN A 224 15.63 -12.78 -3.59
C ASN A 224 16.78 -12.79 -2.57
N ILE A 225 16.92 -11.72 -1.77
CA ILE A 225 17.91 -11.65 -0.69
C ILE A 225 17.49 -12.58 0.44
N LEU A 226 16.21 -12.56 0.80
CA LEU A 226 15.65 -13.35 1.89
C LEU A 226 15.76 -14.86 1.59
N GLU A 227 15.45 -15.29 0.37
CA GLU A 227 15.60 -16.68 -0.06
C GLU A 227 17.05 -17.19 0.03
N LYS A 228 18.03 -16.34 -0.29
CA LYS A 228 19.45 -16.72 -0.17
C LYS A 228 19.93 -16.76 1.28
N ASN A 229 19.18 -16.18 2.21
CA ASN A 229 19.57 -15.96 3.60
C ASN A 229 18.47 -16.37 4.59
N GLU A 230 17.81 -17.51 4.34
CA GLU A 230 16.61 -17.91 5.11
C GLU A 230 16.82 -17.96 6.64
N HIS A 231 18.05 -18.26 7.09
CA HIS A 231 18.41 -18.33 8.49
C HIS A 231 18.41 -16.97 9.22
N LEU A 232 18.41 -15.86 8.48
CA LEU A 232 18.38 -14.49 9.01
C LEU A 232 16.98 -13.87 8.97
N ILE A 233 16.02 -14.52 8.31
CA ILE A 233 14.66 -14.01 8.13
C ILE A 233 13.98 -13.78 9.49
N ASN A 234 13.37 -12.61 9.62
CA ASN A 234 12.39 -12.35 10.65
C ASN A 234 11.00 -12.78 10.17
N TRP A 235 10.54 -13.95 10.61
CA TRP A 235 9.28 -14.55 10.15
C TRP A 235 8.03 -13.76 10.58
N HIS A 236 8.10 -13.01 11.68
CA HIS A 236 7.03 -12.12 12.10
C HIS A 236 6.80 -11.01 11.07
N SER A 237 7.86 -10.31 10.66
CA SER A 237 7.78 -9.28 9.62
C SER A 237 7.51 -9.85 8.23
N LEU A 238 8.14 -10.99 7.88
CA LEU A 238 7.92 -11.66 6.60
C LEU A 238 6.45 -12.02 6.39
N SER A 239 5.73 -12.37 7.45
CA SER A 239 4.29 -12.72 7.35
C SER A 239 3.45 -11.60 6.74
N ARG A 240 3.86 -10.33 6.83
CA ARG A 240 3.15 -9.22 6.19
C ARG A 240 3.60 -8.96 4.74
N ASN A 241 4.72 -9.53 4.31
CA ASN A 241 5.31 -9.31 3.00
C ASN A 241 4.46 -9.96 1.88
N PRO A 242 3.88 -9.19 0.95
CA PRO A 242 2.99 -9.71 -0.08
C PRO A 242 3.71 -10.61 -1.11
N ASN A 243 5.02 -10.44 -1.28
CA ASN A 243 5.84 -11.20 -2.24
C ASN A 243 6.45 -12.47 -1.61
N ALA A 244 6.15 -12.78 -0.35
CA ALA A 244 6.73 -13.90 0.38
C ALA A 244 5.80 -15.12 0.53
N ILE A 245 4.64 -15.14 -0.12
CA ILE A 245 3.63 -16.21 0.05
C ILE A 245 4.20 -17.62 -0.18
N HIS A 246 5.02 -17.81 -1.20
CA HIS A 246 5.63 -19.11 -1.51
C HIS A 246 6.63 -19.54 -0.43
N LEU A 247 7.44 -18.61 0.08
CA LEU A 247 8.39 -18.88 1.15
C LEU A 247 7.67 -19.17 2.47
N ILE A 248 6.64 -18.39 2.81
CA ILE A 248 5.80 -18.60 3.99
C ILE A 248 5.10 -19.97 3.92
N LYS A 249 4.58 -20.36 2.75
CA LYS A 249 3.92 -21.67 2.54
C LYS A 249 4.85 -22.84 2.85
N LYS A 250 6.16 -22.73 2.58
CA LYS A 250 7.17 -23.75 2.92
C LYS A 250 7.42 -23.85 4.44
N HIS A 251 7.17 -22.77 5.19
CA HIS A 251 7.47 -22.69 6.63
C HIS A 251 6.25 -22.32 7.47
N LYS A 252 5.12 -23.02 7.27
CA LYS A 252 3.84 -22.70 7.94
C LYS A 252 3.92 -22.57 9.46
N ALA A 253 4.80 -23.35 10.11
CA ALA A 253 4.98 -23.32 11.56
C ALA A 253 5.57 -22.00 12.09
N LYS A 254 6.16 -21.17 11.21
CA LYS A 254 6.77 -19.88 11.57
C LYS A 254 5.84 -18.69 11.29
N ILE A 255 4.64 -18.92 10.78
CA ILE A 255 3.69 -17.86 10.43
C ILE A 255 3.29 -17.08 11.68
N ASN A 256 3.41 -15.75 11.61
CA ASN A 256 2.70 -14.89 12.52
C ASN A 256 1.32 -14.57 11.93
N TRP A 257 0.30 -15.27 12.41
CA TRP A 257 -1.05 -15.21 11.83
C TRP A 257 -1.74 -13.85 11.94
N ILE A 258 -1.41 -13.06 12.96
CA ILE A 258 -1.89 -11.68 13.10
C ILE A 258 -1.40 -10.84 11.92
N MET A 259 -0.08 -10.84 11.66
CA MET A 259 0.53 -10.09 10.55
C MET A 259 0.10 -10.65 9.20
N PHE A 260 0.00 -11.98 9.10
CA PHE A 260 -0.41 -12.67 7.87
C PHE A 260 -1.86 -12.35 7.48
N SER A 261 -2.75 -12.13 8.45
CA SER A 261 -4.16 -11.76 8.18
C SER A 261 -4.30 -10.39 7.49
N MET A 262 -3.31 -9.50 7.66
CA MET A 262 -3.25 -8.22 6.95
C MET A 262 -2.66 -8.33 5.54
N ASN A 263 -1.98 -9.44 5.22
CA ASN A 263 -1.27 -9.59 3.97
C ASN A 263 -2.28 -9.74 2.80
N PRO A 264 -2.28 -8.82 1.82
CA PRO A 264 -3.27 -8.83 0.73
C PRO A 264 -3.16 -10.08 -0.15
N SER A 265 -1.99 -10.73 -0.19
CA SER A 265 -1.70 -11.89 -1.02
C SER A 265 -2.20 -13.22 -0.43
N ILE A 266 -2.83 -13.22 0.75
CA ILE A 266 -3.51 -14.42 1.29
C ILE A 266 -4.85 -14.71 0.59
N ILE A 267 -5.33 -13.74 -0.19
CA ILE A 267 -6.59 -13.80 -0.93
C ILE A 267 -6.27 -14.00 -2.40
N SER A 268 -6.93 -14.98 -3.03
CA SER A 268 -6.82 -15.28 -4.45
C SER A 268 -8.19 -15.47 -5.07
N TYR A 269 -8.24 -15.56 -6.40
CA TYR A 269 -9.44 -15.99 -7.11
C TYR A 269 -9.83 -17.41 -6.71
N ASP A 270 -11.12 -17.58 -6.40
CA ASP A 270 -11.77 -18.86 -6.29
C ASP A 270 -12.12 -19.33 -7.72
N TYR A 271 -11.17 -20.00 -8.36
CA TYR A 271 -11.32 -20.47 -9.75
C TYR A 271 -12.48 -21.43 -9.93
N GLU A 272 -12.78 -22.26 -8.93
CA GLU A 272 -13.93 -23.16 -8.97
C GLU A 272 -15.25 -22.38 -8.94
N LEU A 273 -15.38 -21.40 -8.03
CA LEU A 273 -16.55 -20.53 -8.00
C LEU A 273 -16.68 -19.71 -9.29
N LEU A 274 -15.58 -19.19 -9.83
CA LEU A 274 -15.58 -18.45 -11.10
C LEU A 274 -16.02 -19.35 -12.26
N ARG A 275 -15.46 -20.56 -12.37
CA ARG A 275 -15.84 -21.55 -13.37
C ARG A 275 -17.32 -21.88 -13.27
N ASN A 276 -17.82 -22.16 -12.07
CA ASN A 276 -19.20 -22.56 -11.86
C ASN A 276 -20.19 -21.41 -12.12
N LYS A 277 -19.83 -20.16 -11.77
CA LYS A 277 -20.66 -18.98 -12.07
C LYS A 277 -20.73 -18.63 -13.55
N ASN A 278 -19.76 -19.07 -14.34
CA ASN A 278 -19.67 -18.77 -15.77
C ASN A 278 -19.75 -20.03 -16.63
N ILE A 279 -20.37 -21.11 -16.11
CA ILE A 279 -20.38 -22.41 -16.78
C ILE A 279 -21.07 -22.34 -18.15
N ASP A 280 -22.13 -21.53 -18.26
CA ASP A 280 -22.89 -21.33 -19.50
C ASP A 280 -22.10 -20.51 -20.53
N LEU A 281 -21.12 -19.71 -20.08
CA LEU A 281 -20.26 -18.89 -20.93
C LEU A 281 -18.94 -19.59 -21.27
N LYS A 282 -18.79 -20.88 -20.94
CA LYS A 282 -17.50 -21.61 -21.08
C LYS A 282 -16.92 -21.49 -22.50
N GLU A 283 -17.74 -21.76 -23.52
CA GLU A 283 -17.30 -21.72 -24.92
C GLU A 283 -16.91 -20.30 -25.35
N GLU A 284 -17.68 -19.30 -24.92
CA GLU A 284 -17.45 -17.89 -25.23
C GLU A 284 -16.17 -17.36 -24.56
N ILE A 285 -15.95 -17.76 -23.30
CA ILE A 285 -14.73 -17.42 -22.54
C ILE A 285 -13.51 -18.06 -23.21
N ILE A 286 -13.57 -19.34 -23.58
CA ILE A 286 -12.48 -20.03 -24.28
C ILE A 286 -12.22 -19.36 -25.65
N ALA A 287 -13.27 -19.11 -26.43
CA ALA A 287 -13.17 -18.44 -27.73
C ALA A 287 -12.54 -17.05 -27.61
N LYS A 288 -12.89 -16.28 -26.57
CA LYS A 288 -12.30 -14.96 -26.31
C LYS A 288 -10.87 -15.05 -25.78
N ALA A 289 -10.56 -16.05 -24.95
CA ALA A 289 -9.24 -16.27 -24.38
C ALA A 289 -8.22 -16.70 -25.44
N LEU A 290 -8.64 -17.56 -26.38
CA LEU A 290 -7.82 -18.07 -27.48
C LEU A 290 -7.95 -17.27 -28.77
N HIS A 291 -8.68 -16.14 -28.76
CA HIS A 291 -8.87 -15.33 -29.95
C HIS A 291 -7.51 -14.86 -30.49
N PRO A 292 -7.18 -15.04 -31.79
CA PRO A 292 -5.84 -14.75 -32.33
C PRO A 292 -5.33 -13.35 -32.02
N LYS A 293 -6.20 -12.33 -32.12
CA LYS A 293 -5.83 -10.94 -31.73
C LYS A 293 -5.36 -10.80 -30.29
N ARG A 294 -5.95 -11.55 -29.34
CA ARG A 294 -5.52 -11.51 -27.94
C ARG A 294 -4.18 -12.22 -27.78
N ILE A 295 -4.04 -13.41 -28.37
CA ILE A 295 -2.79 -14.19 -28.31
C ILE A 295 -1.63 -13.42 -28.93
N LEU A 296 -1.79 -12.89 -30.15
CA LEU A 296 -0.76 -12.09 -30.82
C LEU A 296 -0.36 -10.86 -30.00
N ARG A 297 -1.34 -10.13 -29.45
CA ARG A 297 -1.06 -8.99 -28.57
C ARG A 297 -0.24 -9.41 -27.34
N LEU A 298 -0.55 -10.56 -26.74
CA LEU A 298 0.20 -11.07 -25.59
C LEU A 298 1.61 -11.51 -25.99
N ILE A 299 1.79 -12.11 -27.16
CA ILE A 299 3.12 -12.47 -27.69
C ILE A 299 3.97 -11.22 -27.92
N ASP A 300 3.39 -10.17 -28.50
CA ASP A 300 4.08 -8.90 -28.73
C ASP A 300 4.54 -8.24 -27.41
N GLU A 301 3.77 -8.43 -26.33
CA GLU A 301 4.01 -7.81 -25.03
C GLU A 301 4.96 -8.62 -24.13
N TYR A 302 4.83 -9.95 -24.13
CA TYR A 302 5.48 -10.84 -23.16
C TYR A 302 6.46 -11.86 -23.80
N GLY A 303 6.50 -11.94 -25.13
CA GLY A 303 7.32 -12.91 -25.86
C GLY A 303 6.55 -14.20 -26.20
N GLU A 304 6.90 -14.79 -27.34
CA GLU A 304 6.23 -15.97 -27.90
C GLU A 304 6.34 -17.19 -26.98
N ASP A 305 7.55 -17.52 -26.53
CA ASP A 305 7.83 -18.70 -25.71
C ASP A 305 6.97 -18.72 -24.43
N LEU A 306 6.89 -17.59 -23.72
CA LEU A 306 6.12 -17.49 -22.47
C LEU A 306 4.61 -17.69 -22.71
N ILE A 307 4.06 -17.12 -23.78
CA ILE A 307 2.63 -17.29 -24.09
C ILE A 307 2.32 -18.71 -24.56
N TYR A 308 3.23 -19.33 -25.31
CA TYR A 308 3.09 -20.74 -25.69
C TYR A 308 3.10 -21.66 -24.47
N ASP A 309 4.00 -21.43 -23.53
CA ASP A 309 4.06 -22.20 -22.29
C ASP A 309 2.78 -22.03 -21.46
N ILE A 310 2.25 -20.81 -21.33
CA ILE A 310 1.03 -20.52 -20.56
C ILE A 310 -0.23 -21.13 -21.16
N TYR A 311 -0.39 -21.09 -22.49
CA TYR A 311 -1.65 -21.45 -23.15
C TYR A 311 -1.67 -22.85 -23.79
N PHE A 312 -0.51 -23.38 -24.17
CA PHE A 312 -0.43 -24.51 -25.08
C PHE A 312 0.53 -25.62 -24.63
N SER A 313 1.26 -25.46 -23.51
CA SER A 313 2.04 -26.56 -22.94
C SER A 313 1.13 -27.55 -22.18
N GLU A 314 1.44 -28.85 -22.26
CA GLU A 314 0.74 -29.92 -21.52
C GLU A 314 1.07 -29.91 -20.01
N VAL A 315 1.83 -28.92 -19.53
CA VAL A 315 2.22 -28.81 -18.13
C VAL A 315 1.04 -28.23 -17.34
N ASN A 316 0.25 -29.11 -16.74
CA ASN A 316 -0.86 -28.81 -15.82
C ASN A 316 -0.43 -28.14 -14.50
N ASP A 317 0.68 -27.42 -14.46
CA ASP A 317 1.09 -26.68 -13.27
C ASP A 317 0.67 -25.21 -13.38
N ILE A 318 -0.45 -24.92 -12.72
CA ILE A 318 -0.93 -23.57 -12.35
C ILE A 318 0.04 -22.95 -11.30
N GLU A 319 1.35 -23.18 -11.43
CA GLU A 319 2.40 -22.56 -10.62
C GLU A 319 3.08 -21.39 -11.34
N TYR A 320 2.96 -21.27 -12.67
CA TYR A 320 3.62 -20.19 -13.44
C TYR A 320 2.83 -18.88 -13.58
N LEU A 321 1.65 -18.76 -12.96
CA LEU A 321 0.85 -17.52 -12.95
C LEU A 321 0.71 -16.92 -11.54
N LYS A 322 1.68 -17.16 -10.67
CA LYS A 322 1.83 -16.49 -9.36
C LYS A 322 3.10 -15.65 -9.37
#